data_AF-D5BXE6-F1
#
_entry.id   AF-D5BXE6-F1
#
_cell.length_a   1.000
_cell.length_b   1.000
_cell.length_c   1.000
_cell.angle_alpha   90.00
_cell.angle_beta   90.00
_cell.angle_gamma   90.00
#
_symmetry.space_group_name_H-M   'P 1'
#
loop_
_entity.id
_entity.type
_entity.pdbx_description
1 polymer ?
#
loop_
_entity_poly.entity_id
_entity_poly.type
_entity_poly.pdbx_seq_one_letter_code
_entity_poly.pdbx_strand_id
1 'polypeptide(L)'
;MSEQMSMDYSISSILRLVGKGKRMGTLDARARHVLEQLEICTDRFWGVSESSYTQRLETKCQLLPLVYSAFEARCQQLQLAPPLELLWRVYLPLAQWVVAQGERISKEVFVLGVNGAQGSGKSTLCSLLQVILEAGFSQRVAILSIDDFYLSRAERQHLADQVHPLLITRGVPGTHDVPLAIEILKFLQGANQEASTPLPVFDKGLDDPLPREEWPTFQGKPDVILFEGWCVGAKPEPEQRLARPVNALEAEEDLKKVWRGYVNQVLGNQYSRLFGLLDGLLFLKIPEFKVVYTQRLEQEQQLAQALRQGWVGRAGRRAMSMPELRRFIMHFQRLTEYLLEEMPGRADLVLEIDEHRQFQGVTQKDSFPS
;
A
#
# COMPACT_ATOMS: atom_id res chain seq x y z
N MET A 1 39.53 -20.81 -30.46
CA MET A 1 38.51 -20.06 -31.21
C MET A 1 37.17 -20.39 -30.57
N SER A 2 36.88 -19.83 -29.40
CA SER A 2 36.16 -18.57 -29.20
C SER A 2 34.70 -18.62 -29.67
N GLU A 3 33.89 -19.47 -29.04
CA GLU A 3 32.46 -19.20 -28.87
C GLU A 3 32.28 -18.43 -27.55
N GLN A 4 32.66 -17.16 -27.56
CA GLN A 4 32.07 -16.22 -26.62
C GLN A 4 30.63 -16.01 -27.11
N MET A 5 29.72 -16.83 -26.60
CA MET A 5 28.30 -16.51 -26.59
C MET A 5 28.17 -15.14 -25.91
N SER A 6 27.95 -14.12 -26.74
CA SER A 6 27.51 -12.80 -26.32
C SER A 6 26.15 -12.97 -25.65
N MET A 7 26.12 -13.35 -24.38
CA MET A 7 24.93 -13.19 -23.55
C MET A 7 24.67 -11.70 -23.48
N ASP A 8 23.55 -11.29 -24.07
CA ASP A 8 23.05 -9.94 -23.91
C ASP A 8 22.57 -9.81 -22.45
N TYR A 9 23.44 -9.26 -21.61
CA TYR A 9 23.18 -9.12 -20.19
C TYR A 9 22.18 -8.00 -19.96
N SER A 10 20.89 -8.31 -20.02
CA SER A 10 19.88 -7.45 -19.42
C SER A 10 20.11 -7.39 -17.90
N ILE A 11 19.76 -6.27 -17.26
CA ILE A 11 19.83 -6.10 -15.80
C ILE A 11 19.07 -7.24 -15.12
N SER A 12 17.87 -7.56 -15.63
CA SER A 12 17.05 -8.67 -15.14
C SER A 12 17.76 -10.03 -15.21
N SER A 13 18.53 -10.31 -16.27
CA SER A 13 19.32 -11.55 -16.37
C SER A 13 20.40 -11.64 -15.30
N ILE A 14 21.08 -10.54 -15.01
CA ILE A 14 22.12 -10.49 -13.97
C ILE A 14 21.50 -10.65 -12.58
N LEU A 15 20.44 -9.90 -12.28
CA LEU A 15 19.73 -9.99 -11.00
C LEU A 15 19.17 -11.39 -10.76
N ARG A 16 18.69 -12.07 -11.82
CA ARG A 16 18.27 -13.48 -11.72
C ARG A 16 19.43 -14.41 -11.37
N LEU A 17 20.62 -14.21 -11.94
CA LEU A 17 21.80 -15.01 -11.58
C LEU A 17 22.18 -14.82 -10.11
N VAL A 18 22.22 -13.56 -9.66
CA VAL A 18 22.53 -13.24 -8.26
C VAL A 18 21.46 -13.81 -7.33
N GLY A 19 20.17 -13.62 -7.65
CA GLY A 19 19.06 -14.19 -6.88
C GLY A 19 19.05 -15.73 -6.83
N LYS A 20 19.65 -16.40 -7.81
CA LYS A 20 19.91 -17.85 -7.78
C LYS A 20 21.20 -18.25 -7.04
N GLY A 21 21.83 -17.32 -6.33
CA GLY A 21 23.01 -17.57 -5.49
C GLY A 21 24.35 -17.39 -6.18
N LYS A 22 24.41 -16.85 -7.41
CA LYS A 22 25.68 -16.54 -8.05
C LYS A 22 26.38 -15.40 -7.31
N ARG A 23 27.53 -15.69 -6.70
CA ARG A 23 28.31 -14.72 -5.93
C ARG A 23 28.83 -13.58 -6.80
N MET A 24 28.87 -12.35 -6.27
CA MET A 24 29.35 -11.18 -6.99
C MET A 24 30.76 -11.35 -7.56
N GLY A 25 31.67 -11.99 -6.82
CA GLY A 25 33.04 -12.26 -7.27
C GLY A 25 33.18 -13.23 -8.44
N THR A 26 32.13 -14.01 -8.76
CA THR A 26 32.13 -14.95 -9.90
C THR A 26 31.40 -14.38 -11.13
N LEU A 27 30.89 -13.15 -11.03
CA LEU A 27 30.38 -12.40 -12.18
C LEU A 27 31.55 -11.89 -13.04
N ASP A 28 31.35 -11.88 -14.36
CA ASP A 28 32.30 -11.23 -15.25
C ASP A 28 32.31 -9.70 -15.03
N ALA A 29 33.31 -9.02 -15.59
CA ALA A 29 33.50 -7.59 -15.40
C ALA A 29 32.30 -6.75 -15.90
N ARG A 30 31.63 -7.20 -16.97
CA ARG A 30 30.47 -6.50 -17.55
C ARG A 30 29.27 -6.59 -16.62
N ALA A 31 28.96 -7.77 -16.10
CA ALA A 31 27.86 -7.98 -15.17
C ALA A 31 28.08 -7.21 -13.85
N ARG A 32 29.31 -7.17 -13.35
CA ARG A 32 29.66 -6.33 -12.19
C ARG A 32 29.42 -4.86 -12.47
N HIS A 33 29.94 -4.34 -13.58
CA HIS A 33 29.75 -2.94 -13.96
C HIS A 33 28.26 -2.56 -14.09
N VAL A 34 27.41 -3.44 -14.63
CA VAL A 34 25.96 -3.18 -14.72
C VAL A 34 25.31 -3.11 -13.35
N LEU A 35 25.64 -4.01 -12.41
CA LEU A 35 25.14 -3.92 -11.03
C LEU A 35 25.62 -2.64 -10.34
N GLU A 36 26.86 -2.24 -10.62
CA GLU A 36 27.43 -1.02 -10.08
C GLU A 36 26.65 0.22 -10.55
N GLN A 37 26.39 0.31 -11.86
CA GLN A 37 25.59 1.40 -12.42
C GLN A 37 24.14 1.38 -11.89
N LEU A 38 23.55 0.19 -11.71
CA LEU A 38 22.22 0.05 -11.14
C LEU A 38 22.16 0.58 -9.70
N GLU A 39 23.18 0.28 -8.89
CA GLU A 39 23.24 0.76 -7.52
C GLU A 39 23.47 2.27 -7.44
N ILE A 40 24.34 2.84 -8.28
CA ILE A 40 24.49 4.30 -8.40
C ILE A 40 23.17 4.98 -8.79
N CYS A 41 22.40 4.39 -9.70
CA CYS A 41 21.06 4.87 -10.05
C CYS A 41 20.07 4.72 -8.90
N THR A 42 20.23 3.71 -8.05
CA THR A 42 19.40 3.51 -6.85
C THR A 42 19.70 4.57 -5.80
N ASP A 43 20.97 4.88 -5.56
CA ASP A 43 21.40 5.93 -4.63
C ASP A 43 20.87 7.30 -5.04
N ARG A 44 20.97 7.63 -6.33
CA ARG A 44 20.38 8.88 -6.84
C ARG A 44 18.86 8.94 -6.68
N PHE A 45 18.20 7.78 -6.69
CA PHE A 45 16.75 7.67 -6.54
C PHE A 45 16.27 7.79 -5.08
N TRP A 46 17.02 7.23 -4.11
CA TRP A 46 16.70 7.30 -2.67
C TRP A 46 17.33 8.50 -1.94
N GLY A 47 18.27 9.18 -2.58
CA GLY A 47 19.16 10.15 -1.93
C GLY A 47 20.44 9.48 -1.41
N VAL A 48 21.51 10.27 -1.24
CA VAL A 48 22.81 9.74 -0.78
C VAL A 48 22.69 9.27 0.66
N SER A 49 22.90 7.97 0.89
CA SER A 49 22.93 7.34 2.22
C SER A 49 24.32 7.47 2.86
N GLU A 50 24.37 7.56 4.20
CA GLU A 50 25.61 7.66 4.99
C GLU A 50 26.57 6.47 4.80
N SER A 51 26.06 5.29 4.45
CA SER A 51 26.91 4.13 4.22
C SER A 51 27.73 4.28 2.93
N SER A 52 28.83 3.55 2.79
CA SER A 52 29.53 3.52 1.51
C SER A 52 28.70 2.81 0.45
N TYR A 53 28.83 3.26 -0.80
CA TYR A 53 28.24 2.60 -1.97
C TYR A 53 28.59 1.11 -2.04
N THR A 54 29.85 0.76 -1.80
CA THR A 54 30.33 -0.64 -1.84
C THR A 54 29.60 -1.51 -0.83
N GLN A 55 29.38 -1.00 0.38
CA GLN A 55 28.67 -1.71 1.43
C GLN A 55 27.20 -1.97 1.06
N ARG A 56 26.51 -1.02 0.41
CA ARG A 56 25.13 -1.22 -0.05
C ARG A 56 25.03 -2.29 -1.13
N LEU A 57 25.91 -2.22 -2.12
CA LEU A 57 25.99 -3.20 -3.20
C LEU A 57 26.24 -4.61 -2.64
N GLU A 58 27.18 -4.76 -1.72
CA GLU A 58 27.47 -6.03 -1.05
C GLU A 58 26.27 -6.54 -0.26
N THR A 59 25.62 -5.67 0.53
CA THR A 59 24.43 -6.01 1.31
C THR A 59 23.30 -6.51 0.42
N LYS A 60 22.99 -5.80 -0.67
CA LYS A 60 21.95 -6.24 -1.62
C LYS A 60 22.32 -7.54 -2.33
N CYS A 61 23.60 -7.75 -2.67
CA CYS A 61 24.06 -9.02 -3.22
C CYS A 61 23.94 -10.19 -2.23
N GLN A 62 23.98 -9.94 -0.92
CA GLN A 62 23.75 -10.93 0.12
C GLN A 62 22.26 -11.18 0.38
N LEU A 63 21.43 -10.13 0.34
CA LEU A 63 19.99 -10.21 0.55
C LEU A 63 19.24 -10.83 -0.63
N LEU A 64 19.63 -10.50 -1.86
CA LEU A 64 18.89 -10.90 -3.06
C LEU A 64 18.70 -12.44 -3.17
N PRO A 65 19.71 -13.29 -2.92
CA PRO A 65 19.52 -14.74 -2.88
C PRO A 65 18.48 -15.23 -1.86
N LEU A 66 18.36 -14.55 -0.72
CA LEU A 66 17.43 -14.92 0.35
C LEU A 66 15.97 -14.63 -0.06
N VAL A 67 15.74 -13.51 -0.73
CA VAL A 67 14.39 -13.03 -1.06
C VAL A 67 13.90 -13.49 -2.43
N TYR A 68 14.80 -13.79 -3.38
CA TYR A 68 14.47 -13.96 -4.80
C TYR A 68 13.36 -14.99 -5.04
N SER A 69 13.49 -16.20 -4.47
CA SER A 69 12.52 -17.28 -4.71
C SER A 69 11.14 -16.96 -4.16
N ALA A 70 11.07 -16.38 -2.95
CA ALA A 70 9.81 -16.04 -2.33
C ALA A 70 9.13 -14.87 -3.06
N PHE A 71 9.92 -13.87 -3.47
CA PHE A 71 9.45 -12.73 -4.26
C PHE A 71 8.92 -13.17 -5.63
N GLU A 72 9.62 -14.05 -6.35
CA GLU A 72 9.18 -14.59 -7.63
C GLU A 72 7.87 -15.39 -7.48
N ALA A 73 7.77 -16.24 -6.46
CA ALA A 73 6.54 -16.99 -6.18
C ALA A 73 5.36 -16.07 -5.86
N ARG A 74 5.57 -14.99 -5.08
CA ARG A 74 4.52 -14.02 -4.78
C ARG A 74 4.10 -13.23 -6.01
N CYS A 75 5.05 -12.82 -6.87
CA CYS A 75 4.74 -12.19 -8.15
C CYS A 75 3.84 -13.09 -9.01
N GLN A 76 4.15 -14.39 -9.09
CA GLN A 76 3.33 -15.36 -9.83
C GLN A 76 1.91 -15.48 -9.26
N GLN A 77 1.76 -15.53 -7.92
CA GLN A 77 0.44 -15.54 -7.26
C GLN A 77 -0.37 -14.27 -7.57
N LEU A 78 0.30 -13.13 -7.67
CA LEU A 78 -0.29 -11.84 -8.04
C LEU A 78 -0.45 -11.67 -9.56
N GLN A 79 -0.07 -12.68 -10.36
CA GLN A 79 -0.09 -12.64 -11.83
C GLN A 79 0.76 -11.51 -12.43
N LEU A 80 1.89 -11.21 -11.80
CA LEU A 80 2.86 -10.20 -12.21
C LEU A 80 4.14 -10.88 -12.72
N ALA A 81 4.72 -10.31 -13.79
CA ALA A 81 6.10 -10.62 -14.14
C ALA A 81 7.03 -10.05 -13.04
N PRO A 82 7.99 -10.82 -12.50
CA PRO A 82 8.85 -10.34 -11.42
C PRO A 82 9.64 -9.10 -11.83
N PRO A 83 9.39 -7.91 -11.24
CA PRO A 83 10.06 -6.69 -11.63
C PRO A 83 11.41 -6.60 -10.90
N LEU A 84 12.40 -7.39 -11.33
CA LEU A 84 13.68 -7.55 -10.61
C LEU A 84 14.43 -6.22 -10.43
N GLU A 85 14.33 -5.32 -11.39
CA GLU A 85 14.89 -3.97 -11.26
C GLU A 85 14.21 -3.17 -10.14
N LEU A 86 12.88 -3.27 -9.98
CA LEU A 86 12.17 -2.64 -8.86
C LEU A 86 12.46 -3.35 -7.54
N LEU A 87 12.63 -4.67 -7.55
CA LEU A 87 13.07 -5.41 -6.35
C LEU A 87 14.39 -4.81 -5.84
N TRP A 88 15.35 -4.60 -6.73
CA TRP A 88 16.64 -4.01 -6.38
C TRP A 88 16.56 -2.54 -5.99
N ARG A 89 15.85 -1.73 -6.81
CA ARG A 89 15.87 -0.26 -6.70
C ARG A 89 14.90 0.28 -5.68
N VAL A 90 13.80 -0.41 -5.38
CA VAL A 90 12.70 0.11 -4.55
C VAL A 90 12.44 -0.81 -3.38
N TYR A 91 12.15 -2.08 -3.61
CA TYR A 91 11.66 -2.94 -2.53
C TYR A 91 12.72 -3.33 -1.50
N LEU A 92 13.95 -3.66 -1.93
CA LEU A 92 15.05 -3.95 -1.01
C LEU A 92 15.40 -2.73 -0.13
N PRO A 93 15.64 -1.53 -0.69
CA PRO A 93 15.84 -0.33 0.12
C PRO A 93 14.64 0.01 1.02
N LEU A 94 13.41 -0.18 0.54
CA LEU A 94 12.20 0.04 1.35
C LEU A 94 12.15 -0.90 2.55
N ALA A 95 12.44 -2.18 2.37
CA ALA A 95 12.49 -3.15 3.47
C ALA A 95 13.58 -2.78 4.48
N GLN A 96 14.77 -2.36 4.02
CA GLN A 96 15.84 -1.85 4.88
C GLN A 96 15.37 -0.62 5.68
N TRP A 97 14.69 0.32 5.01
CA TRP A 97 14.14 1.51 5.66
C TRP A 97 13.13 1.15 6.75
N VAL A 98 12.22 0.19 6.49
CA VAL A 98 11.23 -0.26 7.49
C VAL A 98 11.91 -0.84 8.73
N VAL A 99 12.89 -1.73 8.56
CA VAL A 99 13.62 -2.32 9.69
C VAL A 99 14.38 -1.25 10.47
N ALA A 100 15.08 -0.35 9.77
CA ALA A 100 15.79 0.74 10.41
C ALA A 100 14.88 1.69 11.20
N GLN A 101 13.66 1.97 10.71
CA GLN A 101 12.70 2.78 11.47
C GLN A 101 12.22 2.08 12.74
N GLY A 102 11.94 0.77 12.67
CA GLY A 102 11.55 -0.03 13.83
C GLY A 102 12.64 -0.05 14.92
N GLU A 103 13.90 -0.29 14.51
CA GLU A 103 15.06 -0.25 15.40
C GLU A 103 15.25 1.13 16.05
N ARG A 104 15.12 2.21 15.25
CA ARG A 104 15.30 3.59 15.70
C ARG A 104 14.34 3.99 16.82
N ILE A 105 13.08 3.55 16.76
CA ILE A 105 12.09 3.88 17.79
C ILE A 105 12.06 2.85 18.94
N SER A 106 12.90 1.81 18.86
CA SER A 106 13.03 0.75 19.88
C SER A 106 11.69 0.12 20.29
N LYS A 107 10.77 -0.04 19.34
CA LYS A 107 9.50 -0.74 19.56
C LYS A 107 9.60 -2.20 19.15
N GLU A 108 8.98 -3.08 19.94
CA GLU A 108 8.88 -4.50 19.60
C GLU A 108 7.99 -4.76 18.38
N VAL A 109 7.03 -3.87 18.09
CA VAL A 109 6.15 -3.95 16.92
C VAL A 109 6.12 -2.59 16.24
N PHE A 110 6.58 -2.52 15.00
CA PHE A 110 6.54 -1.30 14.19
C PHE A 110 5.29 -1.25 13.31
N VAL A 111 4.43 -0.25 13.50
CA VAL A 111 3.20 -0.08 12.72
C VAL A 111 3.40 0.95 11.62
N LEU A 112 3.57 0.48 10.39
CA LEU A 112 3.70 1.33 9.21
C LEU A 112 2.32 1.56 8.56
N GLY A 113 1.86 2.80 8.54
CA GLY A 113 0.74 3.23 7.73
C GLY A 113 1.15 3.35 6.25
N VAL A 114 0.41 2.72 5.35
CA VAL A 114 0.64 2.80 3.89
C VAL A 114 -0.55 3.47 3.22
N ASN A 115 -0.39 4.75 2.88
CA ASN A 115 -1.39 5.53 2.17
C ASN A 115 -1.13 5.57 0.65
N GLY A 116 -2.19 5.74 -0.12
CA GLY A 116 -2.15 5.94 -1.56
C GLY A 116 -3.55 5.84 -2.16
N ALA A 117 -3.81 6.59 -3.23
CA ALA A 117 -5.13 6.62 -3.85
C ALA A 117 -5.58 5.23 -4.35
N GLN A 118 -6.88 5.05 -4.60
CA GLN A 118 -7.38 3.80 -5.18
C GLN A 118 -6.66 3.48 -6.50
N GLY A 119 -6.25 2.22 -6.69
CA GLY A 119 -5.49 1.80 -7.87
C GLY A 119 -3.97 2.06 -7.82
N SER A 120 -3.45 2.77 -6.80
CA SER A 120 -2.02 3.12 -6.71
C SER A 120 -1.06 1.95 -6.47
N GLY A 121 -1.56 0.74 -6.20
CA GLY A 121 -0.72 -0.45 -5.96
C GLY A 121 -0.33 -0.71 -4.49
N LYS A 122 -0.92 -0.03 -3.49
CA LYS A 122 -0.63 -0.25 -2.05
C LYS A 122 -0.65 -1.72 -1.63
N SER A 123 -1.73 -2.45 -1.93
CA SER A 123 -1.87 -3.84 -1.48
C SER A 123 -0.84 -4.74 -2.16
N THR A 124 -0.49 -4.47 -3.42
CA THR A 124 0.63 -5.13 -4.13
C THR A 124 1.97 -4.80 -3.47
N LEU A 125 2.22 -3.52 -3.16
CA LEU A 125 3.43 -3.08 -2.46
C LEU A 125 3.58 -3.81 -1.13
N CYS A 126 2.53 -3.81 -0.29
CA CYS A 126 2.54 -4.44 1.04
C CYS A 126 2.76 -5.95 0.93
N SER A 127 2.11 -6.62 -0.03
CA SER A 127 2.25 -8.07 -0.24
C SER A 127 3.66 -8.47 -0.66
N LEU A 128 4.29 -7.70 -1.55
CA LEU A 128 5.67 -7.94 -1.97
C LEU A 128 6.67 -7.56 -0.86
N LEU A 129 6.41 -6.46 -0.14
CA LEU A 129 7.25 -6.00 0.97
C LEU A 129 7.25 -7.01 2.14
N GLN A 130 6.09 -7.58 2.49
CA GLN A 130 5.98 -8.65 3.50
C GLN A 130 6.96 -9.78 3.20
N VAL A 131 6.93 -10.31 1.97
CA VAL A 131 7.79 -11.45 1.60
C VAL A 131 9.28 -11.11 1.70
N ILE A 132 9.65 -9.86 1.39
CA ILE A 132 11.04 -9.40 1.46
C ILE A 132 11.48 -9.22 2.91
N LEU A 133 10.62 -8.65 3.76
CA LEU A 133 10.86 -8.50 5.19
C LEU A 133 10.99 -9.87 5.88
N GLU A 134 10.12 -10.82 5.55
CA GLU A 134 10.14 -12.17 6.10
C GLU A 134 11.40 -12.94 5.66
N ALA A 135 11.68 -12.99 4.36
CA ALA A 135 12.77 -13.81 3.83
C ALA A 135 14.15 -13.17 3.99
N GLY A 136 14.25 -11.84 3.88
CA GLY A 136 15.51 -11.11 3.87
C GLY A 136 15.92 -10.55 5.24
N PHE A 137 14.95 -10.26 6.11
CA PHE A 137 15.18 -9.57 7.39
C PHE A 137 14.64 -10.35 8.59
N SER A 138 14.13 -11.56 8.38
CA SER A 138 13.58 -12.43 9.44
C SER A 138 12.49 -11.76 10.28
N GLN A 139 11.73 -10.83 9.69
CA GLN A 139 10.63 -10.14 10.34
C GLN A 139 9.33 -10.92 10.19
N ARG A 140 8.49 -10.96 11.22
CA ARG A 140 7.11 -11.44 11.15
C ARG A 140 6.21 -10.28 10.78
N VAL A 141 5.51 -10.39 9.65
CA VAL A 141 4.74 -9.25 9.11
C VAL A 141 3.26 -9.56 9.08
N ALA A 142 2.45 -8.74 9.75
CA ALA A 142 1.00 -8.72 9.58
C ALA A 142 0.61 -7.64 8.57
N ILE A 143 -0.37 -7.92 7.70
CA ILE A 143 -0.97 -6.93 6.80
C ILE A 143 -2.42 -6.73 7.22
N LEU A 144 -2.82 -5.48 7.38
CA LEU A 144 -4.21 -5.09 7.64
C LEU A 144 -4.62 -4.06 6.60
N SER A 145 -5.73 -4.30 5.90
CA SER A 145 -6.35 -3.28 5.05
C SER A 145 -7.46 -2.58 5.82
N ILE A 146 -7.53 -1.25 5.78
CA ILE A 146 -8.68 -0.54 6.37
C ILE A 146 -10.00 -0.96 5.71
N ASP A 147 -9.95 -1.36 4.43
CA ASP A 147 -11.11 -1.85 3.68
C ASP A 147 -11.71 -3.12 4.30
N ASP A 148 -10.94 -3.93 5.05
CA ASP A 148 -11.47 -5.11 5.73
C ASP A 148 -12.31 -4.77 6.97
N PHE A 149 -12.26 -3.52 7.40
CA PHE A 149 -13.04 -2.98 8.51
C PHE A 149 -14.26 -2.19 8.02
N TYR A 150 -14.69 -2.31 6.76
CA TYR A 150 -15.94 -1.67 6.35
C TYR A 150 -17.12 -2.17 7.20
N LEU A 151 -18.00 -1.24 7.57
CA LEU A 151 -19.28 -1.56 8.19
C LEU A 151 -20.15 -2.39 7.23
N SER A 152 -21.01 -3.23 7.80
CA SER A 152 -22.01 -3.97 7.04
C SER A 152 -22.91 -3.05 6.23
N ARG A 153 -23.57 -3.61 5.22
CA ARG A 153 -24.52 -2.82 4.43
C ARG A 153 -25.67 -2.30 5.28
N ALA A 154 -26.11 -3.07 6.28
CA ALA A 154 -27.17 -2.69 7.21
C ALA A 154 -26.76 -1.50 8.09
N GLU A 155 -25.54 -1.52 8.64
CA GLU A 155 -25.01 -0.40 9.43
C GLU A 155 -24.83 0.87 8.59
N ARG A 156 -24.36 0.73 7.34
CA ARG A 156 -24.29 1.85 6.40
C ARG A 156 -25.66 2.39 6.00
N GLN A 157 -26.69 1.54 5.92
CA GLN A 157 -28.07 2.01 5.73
C GLN A 157 -28.54 2.84 6.93
N HIS A 158 -28.20 2.43 8.15
CA HIS A 158 -28.50 3.24 9.33
C HIS A 158 -27.80 4.61 9.27
N LEU A 159 -26.53 4.67 8.86
CA LEU A 159 -25.83 5.94 8.63
C LEU A 159 -26.48 6.79 7.52
N ALA A 160 -26.95 6.15 6.46
CA ALA A 160 -27.64 6.81 5.36
C ALA A 160 -28.93 7.49 5.82
N ASP A 161 -29.69 6.81 6.68
CA ASP A 161 -30.98 7.30 7.20
C ASP A 161 -30.80 8.36 8.30
N GLN A 162 -29.79 8.22 9.16
CA GLN A 162 -29.59 9.10 10.31
C GLN A 162 -28.74 10.33 10.01
N VAL A 163 -27.78 10.23 9.08
CA VAL A 163 -26.80 11.27 8.83
C VAL A 163 -26.92 11.80 7.40
N HIS A 164 -26.66 10.96 6.39
CA HIS A 164 -26.73 11.40 5.00
C HIS A 164 -26.78 10.24 4.00
N PRO A 165 -27.67 10.25 2.99
CA PRO A 165 -27.84 9.15 2.03
C PRO A 165 -26.55 8.63 1.36
N LEU A 166 -25.58 9.51 1.13
CA LEU A 166 -24.29 9.15 0.53
C LEU A 166 -23.45 8.18 1.39
N LEU A 167 -23.75 8.01 2.68
CA LEU A 167 -23.05 7.07 3.57
C LEU A 167 -23.45 5.61 3.37
N ILE A 168 -24.45 5.32 2.52
CA ILE A 168 -24.71 3.95 2.07
C ILE A 168 -23.51 3.38 1.29
N THR A 169 -22.75 4.24 0.62
CA THR A 169 -21.59 3.85 -0.18
C THR A 169 -20.39 3.60 0.72
N ARG A 170 -19.89 2.35 0.78
CA ARG A 170 -18.62 2.06 1.47
C ARG A 170 -17.49 2.88 0.84
N GLY A 171 -16.58 3.38 1.67
CA GLY A 171 -15.34 3.98 1.21
C GLY A 171 -14.83 5.10 2.09
N VAL A 172 -15.70 6.08 2.35
CA VAL A 172 -15.31 7.31 3.03
C VAL A 172 -15.13 7.12 4.53
N PRO A 173 -14.29 7.94 5.19
CA PRO A 173 -14.23 7.95 6.65
C PRO A 173 -15.63 8.05 7.26
N GLY A 174 -15.89 7.19 8.25
CA GLY A 174 -17.20 7.00 8.87
C GLY A 174 -17.93 5.75 8.41
N THR A 175 -17.48 5.07 7.36
CA THR A 175 -18.05 3.80 6.90
C THR A 175 -17.26 2.56 7.35
N HIS A 176 -16.39 2.70 8.37
CA HIS A 176 -15.55 1.60 8.87
C HIS A 176 -15.78 1.39 10.37
N ASP A 177 -15.66 0.15 10.84
CA ASP A 177 -15.58 -0.21 12.26
C ASP A 177 -14.19 0.15 12.81
N VAL A 178 -14.02 1.45 13.10
CA VAL A 178 -12.79 2.00 13.69
C VAL A 178 -12.49 1.42 15.08
N PRO A 179 -13.48 1.22 15.98
CA PRO A 179 -13.25 0.52 17.23
C PRO A 179 -12.60 -0.86 17.06
N LEU A 180 -13.11 -1.70 16.14
CA LEU A 180 -12.54 -3.01 15.84
C LEU A 180 -11.11 -2.89 15.28
N ALA A 181 -10.86 -1.94 14.40
CA ALA A 181 -9.51 -1.68 13.88
C ALA A 181 -8.50 -1.34 14.98
N ILE A 182 -8.90 -0.49 15.94
CA ILE A 182 -8.08 -0.14 17.10
C ILE A 182 -7.85 -1.36 18.00
N GLU A 183 -8.89 -2.17 18.24
CA GLU A 183 -8.80 -3.39 19.05
C GLU A 183 -7.78 -4.37 18.45
N ILE A 184 -7.88 -4.68 17.16
CA ILE A 184 -7.01 -5.65 16.50
C ILE A 184 -5.57 -5.15 16.42
N LEU A 185 -5.35 -3.88 16.09
CA LEU A 185 -3.99 -3.31 16.10
C LEU A 185 -3.35 -3.42 17.49
N LYS A 186 -4.09 -3.07 18.55
CA LYS A 186 -3.58 -3.19 19.92
C LYS A 186 -3.35 -4.64 20.35
N PHE A 187 -4.23 -5.56 19.93
CA PHE A 187 -4.06 -6.98 20.21
C PHE A 187 -2.78 -7.52 19.57
N LEU A 188 -2.53 -7.19 18.30
CA LEU A 188 -1.30 -7.56 17.61
C LEU A 188 -0.04 -6.95 18.27
N GLN A 189 -0.10 -5.67 18.66
CA GLN A 189 1.02 -5.00 19.36
C GLN A 189 1.33 -5.66 20.71
N GLY A 190 0.30 -6.10 21.44
CA GLY A 190 0.41 -6.76 22.74
C GLY A 190 0.51 -8.28 22.70
N ALA A 191 0.51 -8.89 21.50
CA ALA A 191 0.53 -10.34 21.33
C ALA A 191 1.83 -10.96 21.88
N ASN A 192 1.74 -12.22 22.31
CA ASN A 192 2.90 -13.06 22.59
C ASN A 192 3.10 -14.07 21.44
N GLN A 193 4.13 -14.91 21.52
CA GLN A 193 4.46 -15.86 20.45
C GLN A 193 3.43 -17.00 20.26
N GLU A 194 2.56 -17.22 21.24
CA GLU A 194 1.48 -18.23 21.21
C GLU A 194 0.12 -17.62 20.84
N ALA A 195 0.05 -16.29 20.70
CA ALA A 195 -1.19 -15.61 20.40
C ALA A 195 -1.73 -15.99 19.02
N SER A 196 -3.05 -15.93 18.89
CA SER A 196 -3.76 -16.25 17.67
C SER A 196 -4.78 -15.13 17.43
N THR A 197 -4.54 -14.32 16.40
CA THR A 197 -5.31 -13.09 16.14
C THR A 197 -6.15 -13.25 14.87
N PRO A 198 -7.48 -13.38 14.98
CA PRO A 198 -8.37 -13.34 13.82
C PRO A 198 -8.31 -11.97 13.15
N LEU A 199 -8.15 -11.94 11.83
CA LEU A 199 -8.09 -10.72 11.03
C LEU A 199 -9.36 -10.58 10.18
N PRO A 200 -10.07 -9.45 10.24
CA PRO A 200 -11.32 -9.28 9.52
C PRO A 200 -11.10 -9.32 8.02
N VAL A 201 -12.16 -9.71 7.32
CA VAL A 201 -12.20 -9.73 5.87
C VAL A 201 -13.52 -9.14 5.43
N PHE A 202 -13.46 -8.22 4.47
CA PHE A 202 -14.66 -7.67 3.85
C PHE A 202 -14.85 -8.24 2.44
N ASP A 203 -15.98 -8.89 2.18
CA ASP A 203 -16.28 -9.36 0.82
C ASP A 203 -16.91 -8.23 0.00
N LYS A 204 -16.09 -7.60 -0.84
CA LYS A 204 -16.52 -6.53 -1.76
C LYS A 204 -17.62 -6.95 -2.76
N GLY A 205 -17.78 -8.24 -3.01
CA GLY A 205 -18.83 -8.83 -3.84
C GLY A 205 -20.16 -9.01 -3.11
N LEU A 206 -20.12 -9.40 -1.83
CA LEU A 206 -21.31 -9.41 -0.95
C LEU A 206 -21.67 -8.02 -0.44
N ASP A 207 -20.71 -7.09 -0.47
CA ASP A 207 -20.82 -5.75 0.13
C ASP A 207 -21.05 -5.80 1.64
N ASP A 208 -20.47 -6.80 2.32
CA ASP A 208 -20.60 -7.05 3.77
C ASP A 208 -19.30 -7.70 4.34
N PRO A 209 -18.96 -7.49 5.64
CA PRO A 209 -17.95 -8.28 6.33
C PRO A 209 -18.27 -9.77 6.31
N LEU A 210 -17.23 -10.59 6.22
CA LEU A 210 -17.37 -12.03 6.45
C LEU A 210 -17.61 -12.33 7.93
N PRO A 211 -18.33 -13.41 8.27
CA PRO A 211 -18.43 -13.90 9.64
C PRO A 211 -17.05 -14.16 10.26
N ARG A 212 -16.93 -13.97 11.58
CA ARG A 212 -15.66 -14.08 12.31
C ARG A 212 -15.01 -15.47 12.17
N GLU A 213 -15.81 -16.50 11.99
CA GLU A 213 -15.38 -17.89 11.81
C GLU A 213 -14.63 -18.11 10.48
N GLU A 214 -14.84 -17.23 9.49
CA GLU A 214 -14.19 -17.27 8.18
C GLU A 214 -12.93 -16.38 8.12
N TRP A 215 -12.61 -15.68 9.22
CA TRP A 215 -11.46 -14.79 9.27
C TRP A 215 -10.15 -15.59 9.28
N PRO A 216 -9.18 -15.25 8.40
CA PRO A 216 -7.83 -15.79 8.52
C PRO A 216 -7.23 -15.36 9.86
N THR A 217 -6.26 -16.14 10.34
CA THR A 217 -5.67 -15.91 11.65
C THR A 217 -4.17 -15.67 11.54
N PHE A 218 -3.71 -14.58 12.13
CA PHE A 218 -2.29 -14.33 12.34
C PHE A 218 -1.82 -15.05 13.60
N GLN A 219 -0.80 -15.91 13.47
CA GLN A 219 -0.21 -16.62 14.59
C GLN A 219 0.95 -15.81 15.17
N GLY A 220 1.16 -15.86 16.48
CA GLY A 220 2.23 -15.21 17.23
C GLY A 220 2.19 -13.69 17.23
N LYS A 221 3.34 -13.08 17.56
CA LYS A 221 3.55 -11.63 17.59
C LYS A 221 4.17 -11.16 16.26
N PRO A 222 3.64 -10.12 15.59
CA PRO A 222 4.32 -9.51 14.45
C PRO A 222 5.45 -8.60 14.94
N ASP A 223 6.53 -8.49 14.16
CA ASP A 223 7.55 -7.47 14.33
C ASP A 223 7.18 -6.20 13.56
N VAL A 224 6.47 -6.36 12.43
CA VAL A 224 5.97 -5.26 11.59
C VAL A 224 4.48 -5.45 11.29
N ILE A 225 3.70 -4.37 11.40
CA ILE A 225 2.32 -4.31 10.90
C ILE A 225 2.27 -3.31 9.75
N LEU A 226 1.89 -3.79 8.56
CA LEU A 226 1.59 -2.95 7.40
C LEU A 226 0.09 -2.64 7.41
N PHE A 227 -0.30 -1.45 7.87
CA PHE A 227 -1.69 -1.00 7.87
C PHE A 227 -1.95 -0.12 6.64
N GLU A 228 -2.64 -0.65 5.65
CA GLU A 228 -2.79 -0.02 4.34
C GLU A 228 -4.21 0.48 4.06
N GLY A 229 -4.32 1.59 3.33
CA GLY A 229 -5.62 2.10 2.91
C GLY A 229 -5.56 3.51 2.33
N TRP A 230 -6.54 3.85 1.51
CA TRP A 230 -6.53 5.12 0.77
C TRP A 230 -6.68 6.36 1.65
N CYS A 231 -7.32 6.22 2.81
CA CYS A 231 -7.46 7.28 3.81
C CYS A 231 -6.59 7.05 5.05
N VAL A 232 -5.71 6.03 5.08
CA VAL A 232 -4.84 5.76 6.23
C VAL A 232 -3.94 6.95 6.52
N GLY A 233 -3.94 7.42 7.77
CA GLY A 233 -3.19 8.61 8.16
C GLY A 233 -3.78 9.92 7.66
N ALA A 234 -4.99 9.96 7.09
CA ALA A 234 -5.65 11.21 6.71
C ALA A 234 -5.98 12.08 7.92
N LYS A 235 -5.94 13.40 7.73
CA LYS A 235 -6.35 14.41 8.72
C LYS A 235 -7.61 15.12 8.24
N PRO A 236 -8.41 15.72 9.14
CA PRO A 236 -9.48 16.61 8.72
C PRO A 236 -8.93 17.76 7.87
N GLU A 237 -9.70 18.14 6.85
CA GLU A 237 -9.54 19.35 6.07
C GLU A 237 -9.88 20.60 6.90
N PRO A 238 -9.20 21.74 6.63
CA PRO A 238 -9.63 23.04 7.13
C PRO A 238 -11.06 23.36 6.70
N GLU A 239 -11.82 23.99 7.58
CA GLU A 239 -13.24 24.31 7.36
C GLU A 239 -13.48 25.11 6.07
N GLN A 240 -12.52 25.96 5.67
CA GLN A 240 -12.61 26.74 4.44
C GLN A 240 -12.66 25.86 3.18
N ARG A 241 -12.00 24.69 3.17
CA ARG A 241 -12.05 23.74 2.04
C ARG A 241 -13.41 23.06 1.93
N LEU A 242 -14.10 22.83 3.05
CA LEU A 242 -15.43 22.25 3.07
C LEU A 242 -16.51 23.23 2.55
N ALA A 243 -16.18 24.52 2.40
CA ALA A 243 -17.18 25.51 2.04
C ALA A 243 -17.71 25.35 0.62
N ARG A 244 -16.88 24.92 -0.33
CA ARG A 244 -17.21 24.82 -1.77
C ARG A 244 -17.21 23.36 -2.24
N PRO A 245 -18.21 22.92 -3.02
CA PRO A 245 -18.20 21.58 -3.60
C PRO A 245 -17.02 21.39 -4.56
N VAL A 246 -16.44 20.19 -4.59
CA VAL A 246 -15.36 19.85 -5.54
C VAL A 246 -15.86 19.14 -6.81
N ASN A 247 -17.10 18.63 -6.78
CA ASN A 247 -17.72 17.95 -7.90
C ASN A 247 -19.25 17.99 -7.85
N ALA A 248 -19.88 17.41 -8.87
CA ALA A 248 -21.34 17.37 -9.03
C ALA A 248 -22.05 16.66 -7.87
N LEU A 249 -21.48 15.56 -7.35
CA LEU A 249 -22.06 14.81 -6.22
C LEU A 249 -22.22 15.71 -4.98
N GLU A 250 -21.19 16.48 -4.63
CA GLU A 250 -21.31 17.42 -3.51
C GLU A 250 -22.22 18.61 -3.82
N ALA A 251 -22.17 19.11 -5.06
CA ALA A 251 -22.93 20.29 -5.47
C ALA A 251 -24.45 20.02 -5.53
N GLU A 252 -24.84 18.80 -5.88
CA GLU A 252 -26.23 18.43 -6.13
C GLU A 252 -26.85 17.67 -4.96
N GLU A 253 -26.06 16.89 -4.22
CA GLU A 253 -26.59 15.96 -3.20
C GLU A 253 -26.13 16.26 -1.78
N ASP A 254 -25.09 17.08 -1.58
CA ASP A 254 -24.63 17.54 -0.26
C ASP A 254 -24.69 19.07 -0.12
N LEU A 255 -25.79 19.67 -0.59
CA LEU A 255 -26.04 21.12 -0.56
C LEU A 255 -25.84 21.73 0.84
N LYS A 256 -26.23 20.99 1.87
CA LYS A 256 -26.13 21.39 3.29
C LYS A 256 -24.79 21.05 3.94
N LYS A 257 -23.84 20.45 3.20
CA LYS A 257 -22.49 20.08 3.66
C LYS A 257 -22.48 19.06 4.81
N VAL A 258 -23.59 18.34 4.99
CA VAL A 258 -23.77 17.38 6.08
C VAL A 258 -22.84 16.20 5.86
N TRP A 259 -22.76 15.68 4.64
CA TRP A 259 -21.93 14.51 4.34
C TRP A 259 -20.43 14.82 4.48
N ARG A 260 -19.93 15.86 3.80
CA ARG A 260 -18.51 16.23 3.90
C ARG A 260 -18.13 16.74 5.29
N GLY A 261 -19.06 17.41 5.99
CA GLY A 261 -18.88 17.81 7.38
C GLY A 261 -18.75 16.60 8.30
N TYR A 262 -19.61 15.59 8.13
CA TYR A 262 -19.53 14.33 8.88
C TYR A 262 -18.21 13.60 8.64
N VAL A 263 -17.81 13.41 7.38
CA VAL A 263 -16.54 12.77 7.00
C VAL A 263 -15.36 13.48 7.67
N ASN A 264 -15.36 14.83 7.66
CA ASN A 264 -14.31 15.61 8.29
C ASN A 264 -14.30 15.47 9.83
N GLN A 265 -15.49 15.45 10.44
CA GLN A 265 -15.64 15.30 11.89
C GLN A 265 -15.15 13.93 12.38
N VAL A 266 -15.50 12.84 11.68
CA VAL A 266 -15.03 11.51 12.09
C VAL A 266 -13.53 11.34 11.87
N LEU A 267 -12.96 11.98 10.83
CA LEU A 267 -11.51 12.06 10.63
C LEU A 267 -10.80 12.69 11.83
N GLY A 268 -11.31 13.82 12.32
CA GLY A 268 -10.77 14.53 13.49
C GLY A 268 -10.98 13.81 14.83
N ASN A 269 -11.83 12.78 14.89
CA ASN A 269 -12.17 12.09 16.12
C ASN A 269 -11.69 10.63 16.11
N GLN A 270 -12.52 9.70 15.62
CA GLN A 270 -12.27 8.27 15.72
C GLN A 270 -11.03 7.85 14.91
N TYR A 271 -10.91 8.35 13.68
CA TYR A 271 -9.76 8.02 12.81
C TYR A 271 -8.47 8.64 13.33
N SER A 272 -8.51 9.83 13.93
CA SER A 272 -7.33 10.41 14.58
C SER A 272 -6.79 9.51 15.69
N ARG A 273 -7.65 8.77 16.42
CA ARG A 273 -7.22 7.79 17.43
C ARG A 273 -6.61 6.55 16.79
N LEU A 274 -7.23 6.04 15.73
CA LEU A 274 -6.72 4.90 14.96
C LEU A 274 -5.36 5.20 14.34
N PHE A 275 -5.23 6.31 13.63
CA PHE A 275 -3.98 6.70 12.99
C PHE A 275 -2.91 7.19 13.98
N GLY A 276 -3.30 7.53 15.20
CA GLY A 276 -2.36 7.76 16.31
C GLY A 276 -1.65 6.49 16.78
N LEU A 277 -2.05 5.30 16.31
CA LEU A 277 -1.34 4.04 16.56
C LEU A 277 -0.20 3.77 15.55
N LEU A 278 -0.08 4.58 14.50
CA LEU A 278 0.96 4.46 13.50
C LEU A 278 2.30 4.98 14.05
N ASP A 279 3.37 4.25 13.75
CA ASP A 279 4.74 4.61 14.10
C ASP A 279 5.47 5.29 12.95
N GLY A 280 5.04 5.01 11.71
CA GLY A 280 5.50 5.68 10.52
C GLY A 280 4.41 5.73 9.45
N LEU A 281 4.59 6.61 8.47
CA LEU A 281 3.67 6.81 7.36
C LEU A 281 4.42 6.84 6.03
N LEU A 282 4.05 5.90 5.15
CA LEU A 282 4.46 5.86 3.75
C LEU A 282 3.30 6.37 2.87
N PHE A 283 3.58 7.33 2.00
CA PHE A 283 2.62 7.84 1.02
C PHE A 283 3.02 7.48 -0.41
N LEU A 284 2.16 6.71 -1.10
CA LEU A 284 2.23 6.49 -2.54
C LEU A 284 1.56 7.65 -3.27
N LYS A 285 2.36 8.62 -3.71
CA LYS A 285 1.91 9.86 -4.33
C LYS A 285 1.73 9.67 -5.84
N ILE A 286 0.48 9.76 -6.30
CA ILE A 286 0.12 9.87 -7.72
C ILE A 286 0.28 11.33 -8.19
N PRO A 287 0.38 11.63 -9.51
CA PRO A 287 0.59 13.00 -9.97
C PRO A 287 -0.67 13.87 -9.79
N GLU A 288 -1.85 13.31 -10.04
CA GLU A 288 -3.13 14.03 -9.95
C GLU A 288 -4.31 13.07 -9.75
N PHE A 289 -5.43 13.57 -9.23
CA PHE A 289 -6.63 12.75 -8.98
C PHE A 289 -7.18 12.05 -10.22
N LYS A 290 -7.03 12.66 -11.42
CA LYS A 290 -7.49 12.08 -12.69
C LYS A 290 -6.92 10.68 -12.94
N VAL A 291 -5.72 10.39 -12.43
CA VAL A 291 -5.11 9.05 -12.52
C VAL A 291 -5.97 7.98 -11.84
N VAL A 292 -6.63 8.31 -10.72
CA VAL A 292 -7.55 7.40 -10.01
C VAL A 292 -8.69 6.97 -10.92
N TYR A 293 -9.23 7.92 -11.71
CA TYR A 293 -10.28 7.63 -12.69
C TYR A 293 -9.83 6.61 -13.74
N THR A 294 -8.69 6.87 -14.37
CA THR A 294 -8.15 6.00 -15.42
C THR A 294 -7.84 4.61 -14.88
N GLN A 295 -7.18 4.51 -13.73
CA GLN A 295 -6.81 3.23 -13.12
C GLN A 295 -8.02 2.43 -12.68
N ARG A 296 -9.02 3.09 -12.10
CA ARG A 296 -10.24 2.40 -11.68
C ARG A 296 -11.09 1.97 -12.88
N LEU A 297 -11.07 2.74 -13.98
CA LEU A 297 -11.68 2.33 -15.23
C LEU A 297 -11.04 1.06 -15.81
N GLU A 298 -9.71 0.98 -15.83
CA GLU A 298 -8.98 -0.24 -16.24
C GLU A 298 -9.39 -1.46 -15.40
N GLN A 299 -9.50 -1.28 -14.08
CA GLN A 299 -9.91 -2.34 -13.16
C GLN A 299 -11.34 -2.85 -13.43
N GLU A 300 -12.30 -1.95 -13.63
CA GLU A 300 -13.68 -2.33 -13.95
C GLU A 300 -13.77 -3.02 -15.34
N GLN A 301 -12.96 -2.60 -16.31
CA GLN A 301 -12.88 -3.24 -17.63
C GLN A 301 -12.33 -4.67 -17.53
N GLN A 302 -11.26 -4.88 -16.76
CA GLN A 302 -10.69 -6.20 -16.50
C GLN A 302 -11.70 -7.11 -15.80
N LEU A 303 -12.41 -6.60 -14.79
CA LEU A 303 -13.48 -7.33 -14.11
C LEU A 303 -14.61 -7.72 -15.08
N ALA A 304 -15.07 -6.77 -15.91
CA ALA A 304 -16.09 -7.03 -16.90
C ALA A 304 -15.67 -8.12 -17.91
N GLN A 305 -14.40 -8.13 -18.32
CA GLN A 305 -13.84 -9.16 -19.19
C GLN A 305 -13.80 -10.53 -18.50
N ALA A 306 -13.29 -10.59 -17.27
CA ALA A 306 -13.20 -11.84 -16.49
C ALA A 306 -14.59 -12.44 -16.21
N LEU A 307 -15.60 -11.60 -15.93
CA LEU A 307 -17.00 -12.02 -15.77
C LEU A 307 -17.59 -12.57 -17.08
N ARG A 308 -17.30 -11.95 -18.23
CA ARG A 308 -17.73 -12.46 -19.56
C ARG A 308 -17.11 -13.81 -19.88
N GLN A 309 -15.86 -14.02 -19.48
CA GLN A 309 -15.11 -15.25 -19.72
C GLN A 309 -15.41 -16.36 -18.70
N GLY A 310 -16.22 -16.09 -17.67
CA GLY A 310 -16.58 -17.06 -16.64
C GLY A 310 -15.45 -17.40 -15.68
N TRP A 311 -14.39 -16.59 -15.63
CA TRP A 311 -13.20 -16.81 -14.79
C TRP A 311 -13.41 -16.41 -13.33
N VAL A 312 -14.50 -15.70 -13.05
CA VAL A 312 -14.93 -15.30 -11.70
C VAL A 312 -16.32 -15.86 -11.48
N GLY A 313 -16.55 -16.51 -10.34
CA GLY A 313 -17.85 -17.05 -9.97
C GLY A 313 -18.96 -15.99 -10.07
N ARG A 314 -20.12 -16.35 -10.62
CA ARG A 314 -21.28 -15.47 -10.83
C ARG A 314 -21.97 -15.00 -9.54
N ALA A 315 -21.40 -15.24 -8.37
CA ALA A 315 -21.98 -14.85 -7.09
C ALA A 315 -21.88 -13.33 -6.92
N GLY A 316 -22.89 -12.60 -7.41
CA GLY A 316 -23.16 -11.20 -7.09
C GLY A 316 -22.20 -10.14 -7.66
N ARG A 317 -21.06 -10.51 -8.25
CA ARG A 317 -20.08 -9.55 -8.79
C ARG A 317 -20.54 -8.97 -10.12
N ARG A 318 -20.77 -7.64 -10.15
CA ARG A 318 -21.15 -6.87 -11.34
C ARG A 318 -20.14 -5.73 -11.56
N ALA A 319 -19.65 -5.60 -12.79
CA ALA A 319 -18.87 -4.43 -13.19
C ALA A 319 -19.74 -3.17 -13.22
N MET A 320 -19.23 -2.05 -12.72
CA MET A 320 -19.96 -0.78 -12.75
C MET A 320 -20.05 -0.24 -14.19
N SER A 321 -21.16 0.42 -14.51
CA SER A 321 -21.28 1.22 -15.73
C SER A 321 -20.42 2.49 -15.64
N MET A 322 -20.12 3.12 -16.78
CA MET A 322 -19.33 4.36 -16.80
C MET A 322 -19.90 5.50 -15.94
N PRO A 323 -21.23 5.76 -15.92
CA PRO A 323 -21.81 6.75 -15.02
C PRO A 323 -21.70 6.35 -13.54
N GLU A 324 -21.95 5.09 -13.20
CA GLU A 324 -21.80 4.57 -11.83
C GLU A 324 -20.35 4.72 -11.34
N LEU A 325 -19.38 4.42 -12.20
CA LEU A 325 -17.97 4.57 -11.89
C LEU A 325 -17.58 6.04 -11.66
N ARG A 326 -17.98 6.94 -12.55
CA ARG A 326 -17.75 8.38 -12.39
C ARG A 326 -18.29 8.87 -11.05
N ARG A 327 -19.54 8.51 -10.75
CA ARG A 327 -20.20 8.84 -9.49
C ARG A 327 -19.49 8.23 -8.28
N PHE A 328 -19.09 6.97 -8.35
CA PHE A 328 -18.36 6.31 -7.26
C PHE A 328 -17.06 7.05 -6.95
N ILE A 329 -16.29 7.40 -7.98
CA ILE A 329 -15.00 8.07 -7.83
C ILE A 329 -15.14 9.48 -7.23
N MET A 330 -16.24 10.19 -7.49
CA MET A 330 -16.53 11.48 -6.88
C MET A 330 -16.58 11.45 -5.34
N HIS A 331 -16.90 10.31 -4.72
CA HIS A 331 -16.87 10.18 -3.25
C HIS A 331 -15.44 10.33 -2.67
N PHE A 332 -14.42 10.03 -3.47
CA PHE A 332 -13.02 9.99 -3.03
C PHE A 332 -12.25 11.25 -3.41
N GLN A 333 -12.79 12.08 -4.31
CA GLN A 333 -12.07 13.20 -4.92
C GLN A 333 -11.55 14.20 -3.90
N ARG A 334 -12.45 14.78 -3.10
CA ARG A 334 -12.13 15.81 -2.10
C ARG A 334 -10.93 15.42 -1.25
N LEU A 335 -11.04 14.26 -0.58
CA LEU A 335 -10.02 13.83 0.35
C LEU A 335 -8.74 13.43 -0.38
N THR A 336 -8.83 12.80 -1.56
CA THR A 336 -7.63 12.44 -2.34
C THR A 336 -6.85 13.68 -2.78
N GLU A 337 -7.53 14.70 -3.30
CA GLU A 337 -6.91 15.98 -3.68
C GLU A 337 -6.25 16.66 -2.47
N TYR A 338 -6.93 16.68 -1.32
CA TYR A 338 -6.35 17.21 -0.09
C TYR A 338 -5.11 16.43 0.37
N LEU A 339 -5.14 15.09 0.30
CA LEU A 339 -4.01 14.25 0.66
C LEU A 339 -2.81 14.47 -0.27
N LEU A 340 -3.04 14.69 -1.57
CA LEU A 340 -1.97 15.02 -2.52
C LEU A 340 -1.28 16.34 -2.21
N GLU A 341 -2.03 17.32 -1.70
CA GLU A 341 -1.50 18.62 -1.28
C GLU A 341 -0.77 18.55 0.08
N GLU A 342 -1.36 17.87 1.09
CA GLU A 342 -0.91 17.96 2.49
C GLU A 342 0.02 16.81 2.92
N MET A 343 -0.27 15.57 2.52
CA MET A 343 0.42 14.39 3.05
C MET A 343 1.93 14.37 2.76
N PRO A 344 2.43 14.84 1.59
CA PRO A 344 3.87 14.89 1.34
C PRO A 344 4.66 15.71 2.37
N GLY A 345 4.04 16.69 3.04
CA GLY A 345 4.70 17.50 4.07
C GLY A 345 4.93 16.77 5.40
N ARG A 346 4.30 15.61 5.62
CA ARG A 346 4.34 14.90 6.91
C ARG A 346 4.52 13.39 6.85
N ALA A 347 4.37 12.75 5.69
CA ALA A 347 4.75 11.35 5.56
C ALA A 347 6.27 11.22 5.80
N ASP A 348 6.67 10.13 6.44
CA ASP A 348 8.08 9.82 6.70
C ASP A 348 8.79 9.39 5.42
N LEU A 349 8.02 8.74 4.53
CA LEU A 349 8.46 8.33 3.21
C LEU A 349 7.39 8.64 2.16
N VAL A 350 7.76 9.35 1.11
CA VAL A 350 6.92 9.56 -0.08
C VAL A 350 7.55 8.80 -1.23
N LEU A 351 6.81 7.87 -1.82
CA LEU A 351 7.16 7.24 -3.09
C LEU A 351 6.29 7.86 -4.17
N GLU A 352 6.91 8.56 -5.11
CA GLU A 352 6.21 9.16 -6.25
C GLU A 352 6.02 8.11 -7.33
N ILE A 353 4.79 7.97 -7.82
CA ILE A 353 4.44 7.08 -8.93
C ILE A 353 3.76 7.88 -10.04
N ASP A 354 4.00 7.50 -11.29
CA ASP A 354 3.33 8.10 -12.47
C ASP A 354 1.94 7.49 -12.74
N GLU A 355 1.27 7.95 -13.81
CA GLU A 355 -0.02 7.39 -14.24
C GLU A 355 0.01 5.88 -14.52
N HIS A 356 1.19 5.33 -14.86
CA HIS A 356 1.44 3.93 -15.18
C HIS A 356 1.94 3.12 -13.97
N ARG A 357 1.86 3.67 -12.76
CA ARG A 357 2.31 3.05 -11.50
C ARG A 357 3.82 2.76 -11.48
N GLN A 358 4.61 3.46 -12.28
CA GLN A 358 6.07 3.37 -12.22
C GLN A 358 6.61 4.34 -11.19
N PHE A 359 7.56 3.89 -10.38
CA PHE A 359 8.21 4.72 -9.37
C PHE A 359 9.13 5.76 -10.00
N GLN A 360 8.88 7.03 -9.70
CA GLN A 360 9.59 8.19 -10.27
C GLN A 360 10.55 8.85 -9.29
N GLY A 361 10.26 8.80 -7.99
CA GLY A 361 11.12 9.38 -6.97
C GLY A 361 10.80 8.92 -5.56
N VAL A 362 11.74 9.22 -4.66
CA VAL A 362 11.57 9.03 -3.22
C VAL A 362 11.89 10.34 -2.51
N THR A 363 11.05 10.72 -1.56
CA THR A 363 11.39 11.77 -0.58
C THR A 363 11.31 11.17 0.81
N GLN A 364 12.38 11.31 1.57
CA GLN A 364 12.45 10.88 2.97
C GLN A 364 12.43 12.13 3.85
N LYS A 365 11.70 12.08 4.95
CA LYS A 365 11.74 13.17 5.93
C LYS A 365 12.83 12.88 6.96
N ASP A 366 13.85 13.71 7.01
CA ASP A 366 14.85 13.66 8.07
C ASP A 366 14.21 14.16 9.37
N SER A 367 14.06 13.26 10.34
CA SER A 367 13.71 13.51 11.75
C SER A 367 12.23 13.82 12.05
N PHE A 368 11.63 12.98 12.91
CA PHE A 368 10.56 13.44 13.79
C PHE A 368 11.14 14.50 14.74
N PRO A 369 10.45 15.62 15.00
CA PRO A 369 10.83 16.46 16.14
C PRO A 369 10.68 15.61 17.41
N SER A 370 11.76 15.60 18.19
CA SER A 370 11.87 15.09 19.56
C SER A 370 10.73 15.52 20.46
#